data_AF-A0A5B0LLV3-F1
#
_entry.id   AF-A0A5B0LLV3-F1
#
_cell.length_a   1.000
_cell.length_b   1.000
_cell.length_c   1.000
_cell.angle_alpha   90.00
_cell.angle_beta   90.00
_cell.angle_gamma   90.00
#
_symmetry.space_group_name_H-M   'P 1'
#
loop_
_entity.id
_entity.type
_entity.pdbx_description
1 polymer ?
#
loop_
_entity_poly.entity_id
_entity_poly.type
_entity_poly.pdbx_seq_one_letter_code
_entity_poly.pdbx_strand_id
1 'polypeptide(L)'
;MEQTADQPTRKLVEGFEWKHGSKTVRKRIIQGGLLPAVVESWYPSSAHDSYGVLLEDDVEVSGYFYGWLKFALLEYRYSGRPAGAIYGISLYQPQHSELRPEGRRPFHAPALLAGLGIHPSTMPYASQVPCSWGALFFPETWTAFERYLTFRLANQLSGLELHQPVIPSPIRSNRWPKSWKKYLIEWVYLRGLVMLYPNYHHFNHSDHPEQAEWAEGEGLVPMGLSTNHLEIGTHVHHRQHRAKASHKLQYQQHQRAKLRFTRWEESIGVGWMVRGDDQQQEQEQQRMIQAELTAAQVKREFAIPLKPLSRSHSLLDGLKSPPGSRLPARLPSLSSLTSFDLWAEPASLDILHHRGFFASLSSGICDPFEHLLRAHRAPPSTTVSSSSSSPPSDRLELLADICR
;
A
#
# COMPACT_ATOMS: atom_id res chain seq x y z
N MET A 1 30.47 0.09 -0.93
CA MET A 1 30.14 0.73 -2.22
C MET A 1 28.89 0.06 -2.79
N GLU A 2 27.85 -0.08 -1.96
CA GLU A 2 26.70 -0.97 -2.15
C GLU A 2 25.43 -0.11 -2.20
N GLN A 3 25.43 0.87 -3.08
CA GLN A 3 24.40 1.91 -3.21
C GLN A 3 23.74 1.94 -4.60
N THR A 4 24.04 0.93 -5.43
CA THR A 4 23.51 0.81 -6.79
C THR A 4 23.08 -0.63 -7.03
N ALA A 5 22.07 -0.87 -7.88
CA ALA A 5 21.72 -2.22 -8.31
C ALA A 5 22.99 -2.95 -8.78
N ASP A 6 23.20 -4.18 -8.30
CA ASP A 6 24.39 -4.97 -8.60
C ASP A 6 24.47 -5.32 -10.10
N GLN A 7 25.65 -5.75 -10.55
CA GLN A 7 25.84 -6.11 -11.96
C GLN A 7 24.93 -7.26 -12.41
N PRO A 8 24.72 -8.34 -11.63
CA PRO A 8 23.78 -9.40 -11.98
C PRO A 8 22.35 -8.89 -12.26
N THR A 9 21.82 -8.05 -11.39
CA THR A 9 20.47 -7.48 -11.51
C THR A 9 20.36 -6.63 -12.77
N ARG A 10 21.38 -5.83 -13.09
CA ARG A 10 21.39 -5.04 -14.33
C ARG A 10 21.40 -5.91 -15.56
N LYS A 11 22.28 -6.93 -15.60
CA LYS A 11 22.36 -7.87 -16.74
C LYS A 11 21.03 -8.61 -16.93
N LEU A 12 20.40 -9.04 -15.84
CA LEU A 12 19.07 -9.66 -15.87
C LEU A 12 18.04 -8.70 -16.45
N VAL A 13 17.92 -7.49 -15.88
CA VAL A 13 16.92 -6.50 -16.29
C VAL A 13 17.17 -5.99 -17.70
N GLU A 14 18.41 -5.90 -18.19
CA GLU A 14 18.73 -5.49 -19.56
C GLU A 14 18.44 -6.64 -20.55
N GLY A 15 18.89 -7.86 -20.25
CA GLY A 15 18.75 -9.04 -21.12
C GLY A 15 17.38 -9.71 -21.12
N PHE A 16 16.49 -9.37 -20.18
CA PHE A 16 15.16 -10.01 -20.09
C PHE A 16 14.27 -9.69 -21.31
N GLU A 17 13.87 -10.70 -22.07
CA GLU A 17 12.97 -10.51 -23.22
C GLU A 17 11.50 -10.49 -22.79
N TRP A 18 10.87 -9.30 -22.86
CA TRP A 18 9.44 -9.16 -22.60
C TRP A 18 8.62 -9.44 -23.87
N LYS A 19 7.86 -10.53 -23.86
CA LYS A 19 7.08 -10.98 -25.02
C LYS A 19 5.66 -10.37 -25.11
N HIS A 20 5.26 -9.59 -24.11
CA HIS A 20 3.88 -9.08 -23.99
C HIS A 20 3.80 -7.55 -24.13
N GLY A 21 4.62 -6.97 -25.01
CA GLY A 21 4.60 -5.53 -25.32
C GLY A 21 6.00 -4.90 -25.31
N SER A 22 6.07 -3.59 -25.14
CA SER A 22 7.33 -2.86 -25.01
C SER A 22 7.92 -2.99 -23.61
N LYS A 23 9.25 -3.07 -23.52
CA LYS A 23 9.99 -3.01 -22.27
C LYS A 23 10.84 -1.74 -22.23
N THR A 24 10.71 -0.97 -21.16
CA THR A 24 11.52 0.22 -20.91
C THR A 24 12.21 0.07 -19.57
N VAL A 25 13.55 0.10 -19.57
CA VAL A 25 14.35 0.05 -18.35
C VAL A 25 14.70 1.47 -17.92
N ARG A 26 14.29 1.86 -16.72
CA ARG A 26 14.60 3.19 -16.15
C ARG A 26 15.67 3.07 -15.08
N LYS A 27 16.78 3.77 -15.28
CA LYS A 27 17.90 3.86 -14.33
C LYS A 27 18.02 5.29 -13.82
N ARG A 28 18.09 5.46 -12.49
CA ARG A 28 18.43 6.76 -11.90
C ARG A 28 19.94 6.91 -11.73
N ILE A 29 20.42 8.13 -11.94
CA ILE A 29 21.82 8.51 -11.64
C ILE A 29 22.02 8.61 -10.13
N ILE A 30 21.07 9.23 -9.43
CA ILE A 30 21.08 9.42 -7.98
C ILE A 30 20.05 8.48 -7.34
N GLN A 31 20.42 7.86 -6.22
CA GLN A 31 19.50 7.02 -5.45
C GLN A 31 18.33 7.86 -4.93
N GLY A 32 17.13 7.62 -5.48
CA GLY A 32 15.92 8.35 -5.08
C GLY A 32 15.35 7.91 -3.72
N GLY A 33 15.67 6.70 -3.25
CA GLY A 33 14.99 6.10 -2.09
C GLY A 33 13.58 5.58 -2.43
N LEU A 34 12.89 5.04 -1.43
CA LEU A 34 11.61 4.32 -1.62
C LEU A 34 10.52 5.20 -2.25
N LEU A 35 10.31 6.41 -1.72
CA LEU A 35 9.22 7.27 -2.16
C LEU A 35 9.34 7.65 -3.65
N PRO A 36 10.46 8.22 -4.14
CA PRO A 36 10.62 8.47 -5.56
C PRO A 36 10.60 7.18 -6.39
N ALA A 37 11.22 6.09 -5.93
CA ALA A 37 11.25 4.81 -6.64
C ALA A 37 9.87 4.28 -7.02
N VAL A 38 8.90 4.42 -6.13
CA VAL A 38 7.53 3.98 -6.43
C VAL A 38 6.78 5.02 -7.26
N VAL A 39 6.80 6.29 -6.84
CA VAL A 39 5.95 7.33 -7.45
C VAL A 39 6.33 7.59 -8.90
N GLU A 40 7.63 7.69 -9.21
CA GLU A 40 8.09 7.98 -10.57
C GLU A 40 8.21 6.72 -11.44
N SER A 41 7.79 5.54 -10.94
CA SER A 41 7.87 4.29 -11.71
C SER A 41 6.95 4.31 -12.93
N TRP A 42 5.87 5.08 -12.87
CA TRP A 42 4.83 5.10 -13.89
C TRP A 42 4.24 6.50 -14.07
N TYR A 43 4.14 6.92 -15.33
CA TYR A 43 3.47 8.14 -15.77
C TYR A 43 2.41 7.73 -16.78
N PRO A 44 1.10 7.84 -16.45
CA PRO A 44 0.05 7.41 -17.37
C PRO A 44 0.08 8.21 -18.67
N SER A 45 -0.06 7.53 -19.82
CA SER A 45 -0.13 8.20 -21.13
C SER A 45 -1.52 8.75 -21.45
N SER A 46 -2.55 8.30 -20.71
CA SER A 46 -3.94 8.73 -20.80
C SER A 46 -4.53 8.80 -19.40
N ALA A 47 -5.33 9.83 -19.14
CA ALA A 47 -6.02 10.00 -17.86
C ALA A 47 -7.17 8.99 -17.63
N HIS A 48 -7.55 8.20 -18.64
CA HIS A 48 -8.71 7.31 -18.58
C HIS A 48 -8.44 5.88 -19.04
N ASP A 49 -7.44 5.66 -19.91
CA ASP A 49 -7.22 4.37 -20.58
C ASP A 49 -5.80 3.80 -20.38
N SER A 50 -5.00 4.41 -19.52
CA SER A 50 -3.67 3.92 -19.16
C SER A 50 -3.68 3.44 -17.71
N TYR A 51 -3.79 2.13 -17.46
CA TYR A 51 -3.78 1.57 -16.11
C TYR A 51 -2.40 1.00 -15.77
N GLY A 52 -1.95 1.21 -14.52
CA GLY A 52 -0.63 0.79 -14.07
C GLY A 52 -0.71 -0.33 -13.05
N VAL A 53 -0.08 -1.47 -13.33
CA VAL A 53 0.11 -2.55 -12.34
C VAL A 53 1.49 -2.38 -11.72
N LEU A 54 1.54 -2.12 -10.42
CA LEU A 54 2.78 -1.94 -9.67
C LEU A 54 3.10 -3.22 -8.90
N LEU A 55 4.28 -3.79 -9.15
CA LEU A 55 4.82 -4.99 -8.50
C LEU A 55 6.21 -4.67 -7.95
N GLU A 56 6.51 -5.11 -6.73
CA GLU A 56 7.86 -5.05 -6.14
C GLU A 56 8.67 -6.31 -6.54
N ASP A 57 9.98 -6.28 -6.34
CA ASP A 57 10.90 -7.37 -6.73
C ASP A 57 10.74 -8.64 -5.89
N ASP A 58 10.03 -8.55 -4.78
CA ASP A 58 9.71 -9.63 -3.85
C ASP A 58 8.20 -9.92 -3.78
N VAL A 59 7.47 -9.57 -4.85
CA VAL A 59 6.07 -9.95 -5.07
C VAL A 59 5.99 -11.03 -6.14
N GLU A 60 5.34 -12.14 -5.79
CA GLU A 60 4.92 -13.16 -6.73
C GLU A 60 3.42 -12.98 -7.02
N VAL A 61 2.98 -13.34 -8.23
CA VAL A 61 1.57 -13.21 -8.66
C VAL A 61 1.01 -14.52 -9.19
N SER A 62 -0.26 -14.76 -8.93
CA SER A 62 -0.98 -15.96 -9.35
C SER A 62 -1.18 -15.97 -10.85
N GLY A 63 -1.17 -17.12 -11.52
CA GLY A 63 -1.49 -17.21 -12.96
C GLY A 63 -2.84 -16.58 -13.37
N TYR A 64 -3.74 -16.34 -12.41
CA TYR A 64 -5.04 -15.71 -12.63
C TYR A 64 -5.09 -14.20 -12.35
N PHE A 65 -3.97 -13.59 -11.91
CA PHE A 65 -3.95 -12.18 -11.48
C PHE A 65 -4.47 -11.24 -12.57
N TYR A 66 -4.04 -11.45 -13.82
CA TYR A 66 -4.39 -10.60 -14.95
C TYR A 66 -5.88 -10.72 -15.30
N GLY A 67 -6.44 -11.93 -15.21
CA GLY A 67 -7.87 -12.17 -15.41
C GLY A 67 -8.71 -11.41 -14.39
N TRP A 68 -8.36 -11.51 -13.10
CA TRP A 68 -9.02 -10.76 -12.03
C TRP A 68 -9.00 -9.25 -12.29
N LEU A 69 -7.82 -8.67 -12.56
CA LEU A 69 -7.68 -7.25 -12.82
C LEU A 69 -8.55 -6.81 -14.01
N LYS A 70 -8.51 -7.58 -15.10
CA LYS A 70 -9.28 -7.26 -16.31
C LYS A 70 -10.79 -7.31 -16.07
N PHE A 71 -11.30 -8.37 -15.44
CA PHE A 71 -12.74 -8.51 -15.19
C PHE A 71 -13.25 -7.50 -14.15
N ALA A 72 -12.50 -7.28 -13.07
CA ALA A 72 -12.84 -6.24 -12.10
C ALA A 72 -12.82 -4.85 -12.74
N LEU A 73 -11.83 -4.55 -13.59
CA LEU A 73 -11.80 -3.28 -14.31
C LEU A 73 -13.01 -3.12 -15.24
N LEU A 74 -13.36 -4.15 -16.02
CA LEU A 74 -14.54 -4.10 -16.89
C LEU A 74 -15.83 -3.87 -16.11
N GLU A 75 -16.04 -4.56 -14.98
CA GLU A 75 -17.24 -4.37 -14.15
C GLU A 75 -17.25 -3.00 -13.48
N TYR A 76 -16.19 -2.62 -12.76
CA TYR A 76 -16.26 -1.47 -11.88
C TYR A 76 -15.92 -0.15 -12.56
N ARG A 77 -15.24 -0.17 -13.71
CA ARG A 77 -14.82 1.04 -14.44
C ARG A 77 -15.59 1.28 -15.75
N TYR A 78 -15.92 0.22 -16.48
CA TYR A 78 -16.49 0.33 -17.83
C TYR A 78 -17.98 -0.01 -17.93
N SER A 79 -18.62 -0.56 -16.89
CA SER A 79 -20.05 -0.90 -16.91
C SER A 79 -21.01 0.30 -16.83
N GLY A 80 -20.52 1.55 -16.92
CA GLY A 80 -21.34 2.76 -16.95
C GLY A 80 -21.71 3.35 -15.58
N ARG A 81 -21.04 2.93 -14.49
CA ARG A 81 -21.24 3.46 -13.13
C ARG A 81 -20.17 4.50 -12.77
N PRO A 82 -20.45 5.48 -11.89
CA PRO A 82 -19.50 6.54 -11.60
C PRO A 82 -18.24 5.96 -10.93
N ALA A 83 -17.16 5.95 -11.70
CA ALA A 83 -15.83 5.46 -11.33
C ALA A 83 -15.12 6.28 -10.24
N GLY A 84 -15.80 7.28 -9.66
CA GLY A 84 -15.18 8.32 -8.83
C GLY A 84 -14.76 7.84 -7.44
N ALA A 85 -15.29 6.73 -6.94
CA ALA A 85 -14.99 6.25 -5.59
C ALA A 85 -13.84 5.21 -5.55
N ILE A 86 -13.47 4.60 -6.68
CA ILE A 86 -12.44 3.55 -6.72
C ILE A 86 -11.14 4.12 -7.31
N TYR A 87 -10.01 3.89 -6.62
CA TYR A 87 -8.69 4.33 -7.12
C TYR A 87 -7.79 3.20 -7.61
N GLY A 88 -8.20 1.96 -7.43
CA GLY A 88 -7.43 0.80 -7.83
C GLY A 88 -8.04 -0.53 -7.44
N ILE A 89 -7.37 -1.60 -7.85
CA ILE A 89 -7.75 -2.99 -7.63
C ILE A 89 -6.53 -3.72 -7.07
N SER A 90 -6.66 -4.26 -5.86
CA SER A 90 -5.61 -5.04 -5.22
C SER A 90 -5.49 -6.43 -5.84
N LEU A 91 -4.27 -6.97 -5.87
CA LEU A 91 -4.02 -8.40 -6.04
C LEU A 91 -3.92 -9.10 -4.68
N TYR A 92 -3.42 -8.42 -3.67
CA TYR A 92 -3.24 -8.97 -2.34
C TYR A 92 -4.53 -8.95 -1.53
N GLN A 93 -4.66 -9.89 -0.62
CA GLN A 93 -5.70 -9.91 0.41
C GLN A 93 -5.09 -9.63 1.79
N PRO A 94 -5.37 -8.47 2.39
CA PRO A 94 -4.93 -8.14 3.74
C PRO A 94 -5.31 -9.20 4.76
N GLN A 95 -4.32 -9.62 5.56
CA GLN A 95 -4.51 -10.46 6.75
C GLN A 95 -4.46 -9.64 8.05
N HIS A 96 -4.07 -8.37 7.95
CA HIS A 96 -3.89 -7.48 9.09
C HIS A 96 -4.36 -6.06 8.76
N SER A 97 -5.05 -5.43 9.71
CA SER A 97 -5.22 -3.98 9.73
C SER A 97 -3.94 -3.32 10.21
N GLU A 98 -3.30 -2.52 9.36
CA GLU A 98 -1.95 -2.02 9.59
C GLU A 98 -1.87 -0.60 10.15
N LEU A 99 -2.95 0.18 10.09
CA LEU A 99 -2.95 1.63 10.32
C LEU A 99 -3.39 2.05 11.73
N ARG A 100 -3.88 1.12 12.54
CA ARG A 100 -4.24 1.39 13.93
C ARG A 100 -3.04 1.89 14.75
N PRO A 101 -3.21 2.93 15.60
CA PRO A 101 -2.14 3.47 16.43
C PRO A 101 -1.49 2.42 17.35
N GLU A 102 -2.28 1.46 17.81
CA GLU A 102 -1.88 0.39 18.74
C GLU A 102 -0.97 -0.64 18.05
N GLY A 103 -0.89 -0.64 16.72
CA GLY A 103 -0.12 -1.59 15.93
C GLY A 103 -0.99 -2.40 14.98
N ARG A 104 -0.42 -3.48 14.44
CA ARG A 104 -1.16 -4.38 13.54
C ARG A 104 -2.20 -5.14 14.34
N ARG A 105 -3.40 -5.25 13.81
CA ARG A 105 -4.45 -6.14 14.33
C ARG A 105 -4.79 -7.17 13.26
N PRO A 106 -5.15 -8.41 13.63
CA PRO A 106 -5.67 -9.36 12.66
C PRO A 106 -6.86 -8.79 11.91
N PHE A 107 -6.96 -9.13 10.63
CA PHE A 107 -8.07 -8.76 9.77
C PHE A 107 -8.46 -9.98 8.94
N HIS A 108 -9.68 -10.46 9.14
CA HIS A 108 -10.19 -11.65 8.47
C HIS A 108 -11.51 -11.31 7.76
N ALA A 109 -11.42 -10.92 6.48
CA ALA A 109 -12.56 -10.41 5.72
C ALA A 109 -13.78 -11.36 5.73
N PRO A 110 -13.66 -12.69 5.56
CA PRO A 110 -14.83 -13.57 5.61
C PRO A 110 -15.55 -13.58 6.93
N ALA A 111 -14.79 -13.62 8.03
CA ALA A 111 -15.38 -13.64 9.37
C ALA A 111 -16.11 -12.33 9.64
N LEU A 112 -15.51 -11.20 9.25
CA LEU A 112 -16.12 -9.88 9.37
C LEU A 112 -17.39 -9.77 8.52
N LEU A 113 -17.34 -10.20 7.25
CA LEU A 113 -18.50 -10.17 6.37
C LEU A 113 -19.62 -11.08 6.86
N ALA A 114 -19.30 -12.30 7.32
CA ALA A 114 -20.26 -13.21 7.93
C ALA A 114 -20.89 -12.61 9.20
N GLY A 115 -20.09 -11.99 10.07
CA GLY A 115 -20.56 -11.30 11.27
C GLY A 115 -21.49 -10.11 10.97
N LEU A 116 -21.35 -9.50 9.78
CA LEU A 116 -22.26 -8.47 9.26
C LEU A 116 -23.49 -9.04 8.53
N GLY A 117 -23.65 -10.36 8.48
CA GLY A 117 -24.76 -11.03 7.78
C GLY A 117 -24.64 -11.01 6.24
N ILE A 118 -23.44 -10.77 5.71
CA ILE A 118 -23.18 -10.70 4.26
C ILE A 118 -22.90 -12.10 3.71
N HIS A 119 -23.70 -12.53 2.73
CA HIS A 119 -23.57 -13.84 2.09
C HIS A 119 -23.52 -13.74 0.56
N PRO A 120 -22.56 -14.43 -0.11
CA PRO A 120 -21.49 -15.19 0.52
C PRO A 120 -20.45 -14.28 1.19
N SER A 121 -19.90 -14.70 2.32
CA SER A 121 -18.86 -13.97 3.07
C SER A 121 -17.51 -13.91 2.33
N THR A 122 -17.42 -14.61 1.19
CA THR A 122 -16.29 -14.60 0.27
C THR A 122 -16.44 -13.56 -0.85
N MET A 123 -17.48 -12.72 -0.83
CA MET A 123 -17.61 -11.63 -1.81
C MET A 123 -16.41 -10.67 -1.72
N PRO A 124 -16.01 -10.07 -2.86
CA PRO A 124 -15.00 -9.00 -2.82
C PRO A 124 -15.50 -7.85 -1.94
N TYR A 125 -14.59 -7.00 -1.49
CA TYR A 125 -14.90 -5.87 -0.64
C TYR A 125 -14.07 -4.66 -1.05
N ALA A 126 -14.40 -3.50 -0.48
CA ALA A 126 -13.67 -2.27 -0.71
C ALA A 126 -12.95 -1.83 0.58
N SER A 127 -11.80 -1.18 0.46
CA SER A 127 -11.12 -0.61 1.62
C SER A 127 -10.37 0.67 1.28
N GLN A 128 -10.35 1.64 2.19
CA GLN A 128 -9.51 2.83 2.05
C GLN A 128 -8.01 2.51 2.15
N VAL A 129 -7.62 1.39 2.75
CA VAL A 129 -6.20 1.04 2.92
C VAL A 129 -5.57 0.75 1.54
N PRO A 130 -4.52 1.46 1.12
CA PRO A 130 -3.84 1.14 -0.13
C PRO A 130 -3.07 -0.18 -0.06
N CYS A 131 -3.05 -0.90 -1.16
CA CYS A 131 -2.21 -2.08 -1.31
C CYS A 131 -0.80 -1.67 -1.80
N SER A 132 0.23 -2.26 -1.19
CA SER A 132 1.63 -2.16 -1.63
C SER A 132 2.21 -3.51 -2.06
N TRP A 133 1.39 -4.55 -2.11
CA TRP A 133 1.77 -5.95 -2.38
C TRP A 133 1.29 -6.42 -3.75
N GLY A 134 1.27 -5.53 -4.73
CA GLY A 134 0.68 -5.77 -6.04
C GLY A 134 -0.73 -5.21 -6.15
N ALA A 135 -0.87 -4.17 -6.98
CA ALA A 135 -2.15 -3.55 -7.28
C ALA A 135 -2.13 -2.87 -8.64
N LEU A 136 -3.32 -2.80 -9.24
CA LEU A 136 -3.61 -1.94 -10.38
C LEU A 136 -4.09 -0.58 -9.86
N PHE A 137 -3.50 0.50 -10.34
CA PHE A 137 -3.87 1.88 -10.01
C PHE A 137 -4.54 2.56 -11.21
N PHE A 138 -5.52 3.40 -10.91
CA PHE A 138 -6.24 4.16 -11.92
C PHE A 138 -5.45 5.41 -12.33
N PRO A 139 -5.36 5.72 -13.64
CA PRO A 139 -4.53 6.82 -14.15
C PRO A 139 -4.85 8.17 -13.50
N GLU A 140 -6.13 8.53 -13.47
CA GLU A 140 -6.61 9.80 -12.94
C GLU A 140 -6.23 9.98 -11.46
N THR A 141 -6.37 8.91 -10.67
CA THR A 141 -6.03 8.96 -9.25
C THR A 141 -4.53 9.00 -9.03
N TRP A 142 -3.75 8.25 -9.82
CA TRP A 142 -2.29 8.25 -9.69
C TRP A 142 -1.70 9.62 -10.06
N THR A 143 -2.15 10.22 -11.15
CA THR A 143 -1.74 11.57 -11.54
C THR A 143 -2.14 12.61 -10.50
N ALA A 144 -3.35 12.55 -9.96
CA ALA A 144 -3.78 13.46 -8.90
C ALA A 144 -2.98 13.27 -7.60
N PHE A 145 -2.68 12.03 -7.23
CA PHE A 145 -1.82 11.69 -6.10
C PHE A 145 -0.39 12.21 -6.28
N GLU A 146 0.20 12.04 -7.47
CA GLU A 146 1.55 12.56 -7.76
C GLU A 146 1.60 14.07 -7.53
N ARG A 147 0.62 14.81 -8.06
CA ARG A 147 0.52 16.25 -7.86
C ARG A 147 0.36 16.60 -6.38
N TYR A 148 -0.56 15.92 -5.67
CA TYR A 148 -0.73 16.08 -4.23
C TYR A 148 0.58 15.88 -3.46
N LEU A 149 1.36 14.86 -3.82
CA LEU A 149 2.64 14.57 -3.22
C LEU A 149 3.67 15.66 -3.51
N THR A 150 3.76 16.15 -4.75
CA THR A 150 4.61 17.29 -5.12
C THR A 150 4.29 18.51 -4.26
N PHE A 151 2.99 18.78 -4.04
CA PHE A 151 2.55 19.85 -3.15
C PHE A 151 2.98 19.59 -1.70
N ARG A 152 2.70 18.42 -1.14
CA ARG A 152 3.06 18.07 0.26
C ARG A 152 4.57 18.09 0.53
N LEU A 153 5.39 17.85 -0.49
CA LEU A 153 6.86 17.88 -0.39
C LEU A 153 7.46 19.25 -0.75
N ALA A 154 6.66 20.24 -1.11
CA ALA A 154 7.13 21.58 -1.40
C ALA A 154 7.61 22.27 -0.11
N ASN A 155 8.86 22.03 0.27
CA ASN A 155 9.52 22.54 1.50
C ASN A 155 9.70 24.07 1.56
N GLN A 156 9.14 24.84 0.63
CA GLN A 156 9.54 26.24 0.36
C GLN A 156 8.39 27.21 0.08
N LEU A 157 7.14 26.88 0.44
CA LEU A 157 6.09 27.89 0.45
C LEU A 157 6.12 28.62 1.79
N SER A 158 6.77 29.80 1.80
CA SER A 158 6.85 30.67 2.97
C SER A 158 5.46 30.91 3.57
N GLY A 159 5.30 30.59 4.86
CA GLY A 159 4.04 30.73 5.60
C GLY A 159 3.13 29.50 5.58
N LEU A 160 3.51 28.38 4.94
CA LEU A 160 2.67 27.17 4.84
C LEU A 160 3.28 25.95 5.54
N GLU A 161 2.65 25.46 6.60
CA GLU A 161 3.06 24.24 7.30
C GLU A 161 2.50 22.97 6.65
N LEU A 162 2.99 22.60 5.47
CA LEU A 162 2.50 21.43 4.71
C LEU A 162 2.87 20.07 5.31
N HIS A 163 3.62 20.06 6.41
CA HIS A 163 4.14 18.86 7.04
C HIS A 163 3.19 18.29 8.11
N GLN A 164 2.15 19.05 8.48
CA GLN A 164 1.20 18.63 9.51
C GLN A 164 0.37 17.42 9.05
N PRO A 165 -0.08 16.57 10.00
CA PRO A 165 -1.04 15.53 9.72
C PRO A 165 -2.37 16.10 9.21
N VAL A 166 -2.93 15.50 8.16
CA VAL A 166 -4.22 15.94 7.58
C VAL A 166 -5.40 15.04 7.96
N ILE A 167 -5.12 13.87 8.54
CA ILE A 167 -6.15 12.95 9.04
C ILE A 167 -6.44 13.32 10.51
N PRO A 168 -7.70 13.64 10.87
CA PRO A 168 -8.06 14.20 12.18
C PRO A 168 -7.99 13.20 13.34
N SER A 169 -7.78 11.92 13.05
CA SER A 169 -7.68 10.85 14.04
C SER A 169 -6.28 10.24 14.08
N PRO A 170 -5.81 9.77 15.26
CA PRO A 170 -4.54 9.08 15.36
C PRO A 170 -4.43 7.93 14.36
N ILE A 171 -3.36 7.95 13.58
CA ILE A 171 -3.08 6.94 12.57
C ILE A 171 -1.60 6.64 12.52
N ARG A 172 -1.27 5.35 12.39
CA ARG A 172 0.12 4.88 12.43
C ARG A 172 0.96 5.39 11.26
N SER A 173 0.35 5.65 10.10
CA SER A 173 1.03 6.13 8.89
C SER A 173 1.75 7.46 9.08
N ASN A 174 1.34 8.29 10.06
CA ASN A 174 2.05 9.52 10.42
C ASN A 174 3.51 9.26 10.84
N ARG A 175 3.83 8.05 11.30
CA ARG A 175 5.19 7.61 11.67
C ARG A 175 6.02 7.14 10.46
N TRP A 176 5.51 7.26 9.23
CA TRP A 176 6.17 6.80 7.99
C TRP A 176 6.56 7.96 7.06
N PRO A 177 7.36 8.95 7.51
CA PRO A 177 7.61 10.18 6.74
C PRO A 177 8.35 9.97 5.41
N LYS A 178 9.00 8.81 5.21
CA LYS A 178 9.72 8.45 3.97
C LYS A 178 8.94 7.49 3.06
N SER A 179 7.70 7.15 3.43
CA SER A 179 6.87 6.21 2.68
C SER A 179 5.93 6.95 1.75
N TRP A 180 5.95 6.61 0.45
CA TRP A 180 4.94 7.09 -0.50
C TRP A 180 3.52 6.72 -0.04
N LYS A 181 3.36 5.55 0.59
CA LYS A 181 2.09 5.04 1.06
C LYS A 181 1.46 5.93 2.13
N LYS A 182 2.24 6.62 2.96
CA LYS A 182 1.72 7.62 3.92
C LYS A 182 0.89 8.67 3.19
N TYR A 183 1.47 9.25 2.14
CA TYR A 183 0.84 10.34 1.40
C TYR A 183 -0.33 9.84 0.56
N LEU A 184 -0.26 8.61 0.04
CA LEU A 184 -1.40 8.00 -0.64
C LEU A 184 -2.56 7.75 0.33
N ILE A 185 -2.29 7.29 1.57
CA ILE A 185 -3.30 7.12 2.61
C ILE A 185 -4.00 8.45 2.91
N GLU A 186 -3.24 9.54 3.03
CA GLU A 186 -3.80 10.88 3.22
C GLU A 186 -4.70 11.29 2.04
N TRP A 187 -4.20 11.15 0.81
CA TRP A 187 -4.98 11.45 -0.40
C TRP A 187 -6.29 10.66 -0.49
N VAL A 188 -6.21 9.35 -0.25
CA VAL A 188 -7.36 8.44 -0.27
C VAL A 188 -8.37 8.80 0.82
N TYR A 189 -7.90 9.15 2.02
CA TYR A 189 -8.77 9.59 3.11
C TYR A 189 -9.51 10.88 2.77
N LEU A 190 -8.78 11.92 2.33
CA LEU A 190 -9.33 13.24 2.02
C LEU A 190 -10.39 13.17 0.92
N ARG A 191 -10.24 12.24 -0.02
CA ARG A 191 -11.17 12.06 -1.15
C ARG A 191 -12.23 10.97 -0.91
N GLY A 192 -12.20 10.30 0.24
CA GLY A 192 -13.12 9.21 0.54
C GLY A 192 -13.02 8.02 -0.43
N LEU A 193 -11.85 7.82 -1.04
CA LEU A 193 -11.66 6.79 -2.07
C LEU A 193 -11.46 5.41 -1.45
N VAL A 194 -11.73 4.37 -2.22
CA VAL A 194 -11.53 2.97 -1.84
C VAL A 194 -10.81 2.19 -2.93
N MET A 195 -10.09 1.14 -2.55
CA MET A 195 -9.52 0.15 -3.44
C MET A 195 -10.37 -1.11 -3.34
N LEU A 196 -10.57 -1.77 -4.48
CA LEU A 196 -11.22 -3.08 -4.53
C LEU A 196 -10.24 -4.16 -4.07
N TYR A 197 -10.70 -5.04 -3.20
CA TYR A 197 -9.92 -6.17 -2.71
C TYR A 197 -10.56 -7.51 -3.12
N PRO A 198 -9.74 -8.48 -3.58
CA PRO A 198 -10.20 -9.84 -3.72
C PRO A 198 -10.45 -10.44 -2.33
N ASN A 199 -11.28 -11.48 -2.30
CA ASN A 199 -11.62 -12.19 -1.08
C ASN A 199 -11.68 -13.70 -1.36
N TYR A 200 -10.58 -14.26 -1.87
CA TYR A 200 -10.49 -15.69 -2.15
C TYR A 200 -10.06 -16.44 -0.89
N HIS A 201 -10.47 -17.69 -0.78
CA HIS A 201 -10.18 -18.54 0.38
C HIS A 201 -9.88 -19.95 -0.07
N HIS A 202 -9.13 -20.67 0.74
CA HIS A 202 -9.10 -22.12 0.67
C HIS A 202 -9.65 -22.70 1.96
N PHE A 203 -10.29 -23.86 1.85
CA PHE A 203 -10.63 -24.66 3.00
C PHE A 203 -9.36 -25.28 3.58
N ASN A 204 -9.13 -25.06 4.86
CA ASN A 204 -8.14 -25.74 5.63
C ASN A 204 -8.66 -27.16 5.89
N HIS A 205 -8.22 -28.09 5.06
CA HIS A 205 -8.50 -29.52 5.21
C HIS A 205 -7.55 -30.19 6.23
N SER A 206 -6.86 -29.44 7.09
CA SER A 206 -5.93 -30.05 8.05
C SER A 206 -6.67 -30.92 9.07
N ASP A 207 -6.38 -32.23 9.06
CA ASP A 207 -6.84 -33.21 10.06
C ASP A 207 -6.24 -32.99 11.48
N HIS A 208 -5.50 -31.89 11.68
CA HIS A 208 -4.82 -31.55 12.94
C HIS A 208 -5.31 -30.17 13.46
N PRO A 209 -6.37 -30.13 14.28
CA PRO A 209 -6.98 -28.90 14.77
C PRO A 209 -6.09 -28.05 15.70
N GLU A 210 -5.02 -28.62 16.27
CA GLU A 210 -4.16 -27.93 17.25
C GLU A 210 -3.19 -26.90 16.64
N GLN A 211 -3.02 -26.86 15.31
CA GLN A 211 -2.19 -25.84 14.64
C GLN A 211 -3.00 -24.68 14.05
N ALA A 212 -4.33 -24.70 14.21
CA ALA A 212 -5.22 -23.67 13.70
C ALA A 212 -5.67 -22.72 14.83
N GLU A 213 -4.75 -21.89 15.33
CA GLU A 213 -5.07 -20.77 16.27
C GLU A 213 -6.06 -19.73 15.67
N TRP A 214 -6.47 -19.90 14.41
CA TRP A 214 -7.38 -19.03 13.66
C TRP A 214 -8.78 -19.62 13.43
N ALA A 215 -9.06 -20.84 13.89
CA ALA A 215 -10.30 -21.55 13.60
C ALA A 215 -11.41 -21.30 14.65
N GLU A 216 -11.76 -20.04 14.89
CA GLU A 216 -13.12 -19.71 15.34
C GLU A 216 -13.95 -19.34 14.10
N GLY A 217 -14.47 -20.38 13.44
CA GLY A 217 -15.24 -20.29 12.19
C GLY A 217 -14.80 -21.36 11.18
N GLU A 218 -15.70 -21.72 10.25
CA GLU A 218 -15.39 -22.66 9.15
C GLU A 218 -14.00 -22.34 8.57
N GLY A 219 -13.11 -23.34 8.52
CA GLY A 219 -11.65 -23.19 8.34
C GLY A 219 -11.20 -22.56 7.02
N LEU A 220 -11.65 -21.37 6.69
CA LEU A 220 -11.29 -20.61 5.51
C LEU A 220 -10.01 -19.83 5.79
N VAL A 221 -8.99 -20.05 4.98
CA VAL A 221 -7.73 -19.32 5.06
C VAL A 221 -7.70 -18.31 3.90
N PRO A 222 -7.59 -17.00 4.18
CA PRO A 222 -7.65 -15.98 3.14
C PRO A 222 -6.46 -16.03 2.20
N MET A 223 -6.72 -15.79 0.90
CA MET A 223 -5.75 -15.95 -0.17
C MET A 223 -5.83 -14.78 -1.16
N GLY A 224 -4.69 -14.11 -1.34
CA GLY A 224 -4.51 -13.12 -2.40
C GLY A 224 -4.11 -13.75 -3.73
N LEU A 225 -4.11 -12.92 -4.77
CA LEU A 225 -3.48 -13.18 -6.07
C LEU A 225 -2.02 -12.73 -6.12
N SER A 226 -1.49 -12.21 -5.01
CA SER A 226 -0.09 -11.87 -4.84
C SER A 226 0.39 -12.14 -3.43
N THR A 227 1.69 -12.32 -3.26
CA THR A 227 2.33 -12.60 -1.97
C THR A 227 2.64 -11.32 -1.19
N ASN A 228 2.67 -11.45 0.15
CA ASN A 228 3.22 -10.46 1.07
C ASN A 228 4.27 -11.13 1.95
N HIS A 229 5.55 -10.84 1.70
CA HIS A 229 6.64 -11.48 2.42
C HIS A 229 6.79 -10.98 3.89
N LEU A 230 6.07 -9.92 4.31
CA LEU A 230 6.02 -9.49 5.72
C LEU A 230 5.26 -10.47 6.61
N GLU A 231 4.38 -11.29 6.04
CA GLU A 231 3.68 -12.37 6.77
C GLU A 231 4.63 -13.49 7.17
N ILE A 232 5.84 -13.49 6.60
CA ILE A 232 6.87 -14.52 6.79
C ILE A 232 8.12 -13.92 7.48
N GLY A 233 8.08 -12.67 7.95
CA GLY A 233 9.14 -12.09 8.79
C GLY A 233 10.45 -11.72 8.05
N THR A 234 10.45 -11.59 6.72
CA THR A 234 11.68 -11.46 5.92
C THR A 234 12.32 -10.05 5.89
N HIS A 235 11.66 -9.03 6.46
CA HIS A 235 12.15 -7.63 6.53
C HIS A 235 12.96 -7.30 7.78
N VAL A 236 13.77 -8.22 8.27
CA VAL A 236 14.81 -7.90 9.27
C VAL A 236 16.09 -7.52 8.53
N HIS A 237 16.16 -6.30 8.03
CA HIS A 237 17.43 -5.76 7.55
C HIS A 237 18.38 -5.53 8.72
N HIS A 238 19.39 -6.39 8.87
CA HIS A 238 20.57 -6.13 9.69
C HIS A 238 21.50 -5.13 8.98
N ARG A 239 21.03 -3.88 8.78
CA ARG A 239 21.95 -2.79 8.43
C ARG A 239 22.77 -2.40 9.66
N GLN A 240 24.10 -2.41 9.53
CA GLN A 240 24.98 -1.78 10.52
C GLN A 240 24.73 -0.27 10.54
N HIS A 241 23.82 0.17 11.42
CA HIS A 241 23.58 1.59 11.65
C HIS A 241 24.74 2.15 12.48
N ARG A 242 25.60 3.00 11.86
CA ARG A 242 26.52 3.88 12.61
C ARG A 242 25.68 4.95 13.33
N ALA A 243 25.13 4.62 14.49
CA ALA A 243 24.45 5.57 15.36
C ALA A 243 25.10 5.54 16.76
N LYS A 244 25.14 6.71 17.41
CA LYS A 244 25.64 6.89 18.79
C LYS A 244 24.99 5.87 19.73
N ALA A 245 25.75 5.39 20.73
CA ALA A 245 25.39 4.27 21.59
C ALA A 245 23.99 4.34 22.24
N SER A 246 23.45 5.54 22.47
CA SER A 246 22.09 5.76 23.01
C SER A 246 20.96 5.27 22.08
N HIS A 247 21.15 5.31 20.75
CA HIS A 247 20.12 4.90 19.78
C HIS A 247 20.18 3.41 19.44
N LYS A 248 21.30 2.74 19.77
CA LYS A 248 21.47 1.29 19.56
C LYS A 248 20.50 0.50 20.43
N LEU A 249 20.27 0.94 21.68
CA LEU A 249 19.34 0.31 22.61
C LEU A 249 17.88 0.46 22.15
N GLN A 250 17.46 1.65 21.70
CA GLN A 250 16.11 1.88 21.15
C GLN A 250 15.89 1.11 19.84
N TYR A 251 16.90 1.03 18.97
CA TYR A 251 16.83 0.21 17.75
C TYR A 251 16.73 -1.28 18.07
N GLN A 252 17.55 -1.79 19.00
CA GLN A 252 17.48 -3.19 19.45
C GLN A 252 16.14 -3.51 20.13
N GLN A 253 15.58 -2.58 20.91
CA GLN A 253 14.23 -2.69 21.48
C GLN A 253 13.16 -2.68 20.39
N HIS A 254 13.29 -1.84 19.35
CA HIS A 254 12.38 -1.79 18.21
C HIS A 254 12.43 -3.08 17.35
N GLN A 255 13.63 -3.64 17.12
CA GLN A 255 13.79 -4.91 16.41
C GLN A 255 13.31 -6.10 17.27
N ARG A 256 13.58 -6.10 18.58
CA ARG A 256 13.01 -7.08 19.51
C ARG A 256 11.48 -6.99 19.60
N ALA A 257 10.90 -5.79 19.54
CA ALA A 257 9.44 -5.61 19.48
C ALA A 257 8.84 -6.12 18.15
N LYS A 258 9.59 -6.05 17.05
CA LYS A 258 9.21 -6.69 15.78
C LYS A 258 9.30 -8.23 15.84
N LEU A 259 10.30 -8.77 16.54
CA LEU A 259 10.52 -10.23 16.71
C LEU A 259 9.65 -10.87 17.80
N ARG A 260 9.15 -10.11 18.78
CA ARG A 260 8.24 -10.58 19.84
C ARG A 260 6.86 -11.04 19.32
N PHE A 261 6.51 -10.72 18.08
CA PHE A 261 5.27 -11.19 17.45
C PHE A 261 5.41 -12.56 16.75
N THR A 262 6.58 -13.21 16.83
CA THR A 262 6.82 -14.53 16.23
C THR A 262 7.19 -15.63 17.24
N ARG A 263 7.28 -15.32 18.55
CA ARG A 263 7.40 -16.32 19.62
C ARG A 263 7.21 -15.67 21.00
N TRP A 264 6.30 -16.23 21.81
CA TRP A 264 6.21 -16.00 23.25
C TRP A 264 7.08 -17.04 23.98
N GLU A 265 7.76 -16.61 25.06
CA GLU A 265 8.67 -17.36 26.00
C GLU A 265 10.02 -17.87 25.40
N GLU A 266 11.21 -17.73 25.99
CA GLU A 266 11.70 -17.54 27.38
C GLU A 266 12.91 -16.58 27.47
N SER A 267 13.21 -16.17 28.70
CA SER A 267 14.36 -15.40 29.18
C SER A 267 15.75 -16.00 28.94
N ILE A 268 16.78 -15.16 28.81
CA ILE A 268 18.00 -15.08 29.67
C ILE A 268 18.97 -14.07 29.04
N GLY A 269 19.48 -13.15 29.86
CA GLY A 269 20.44 -12.12 29.45
C GLY A 269 21.88 -12.58 29.54
N VAL A 270 22.76 -12.07 28.67
CA VAL A 270 24.21 -11.94 28.92
C VAL A 270 24.72 -10.75 28.13
N GLY A 271 25.38 -9.81 28.82
CA GLY A 271 26.08 -8.68 28.22
C GLY A 271 27.46 -9.10 27.69
N TRP A 272 27.88 -8.52 26.57
CA TRP A 272 29.23 -8.72 26.02
C TRP A 272 29.91 -7.37 25.79
N MET A 273 31.02 -7.15 26.49
CA MET A 273 32.02 -6.13 26.19
C MET A 273 32.84 -6.57 24.98
N VAL A 274 33.23 -5.62 24.14
CA VAL A 274 33.98 -5.82 22.89
C VAL A 274 35.46 -5.46 23.11
N ARG A 275 36.37 -6.37 22.78
CA ARG A 275 37.72 -6.06 22.29
C ARG A 275 37.93 -6.84 20.98
N GLY A 276 38.44 -6.15 19.97
CA GLY A 276 38.51 -6.61 18.59
C GLY A 276 39.73 -7.48 18.32
N ASP A 277 39.54 -8.42 17.39
CA ASP A 277 40.57 -9.17 16.67
C ASP A 277 40.11 -9.31 15.21
N ASP A 278 41.01 -9.13 14.25
CA ASP A 278 40.72 -9.15 12.81
C ASP A 278 40.17 -10.50 12.32
N GLN A 279 40.48 -11.61 13.03
CA GLN A 279 39.87 -12.92 12.79
C GLN A 279 38.38 -12.97 13.13
N GLN A 280 37.91 -12.15 14.09
CA GLN A 280 36.48 -12.04 14.37
C GLN A 280 35.75 -11.30 13.24
N GLN A 281 36.39 -10.33 12.59
CA GLN A 281 35.79 -9.62 11.46
C GLN A 281 35.63 -10.54 10.24
N GLU A 282 36.63 -11.36 9.92
CA GLU A 282 36.51 -12.34 8.83
C GLU A 282 35.44 -13.41 9.12
N GLN A 283 35.38 -13.93 10.35
CA GLN A 283 34.34 -14.87 10.76
C GLN A 283 32.95 -14.23 10.75
N GLU A 284 32.82 -12.97 11.17
CA GLU A 284 31.56 -12.23 11.14
C GLU A 284 31.13 -11.95 9.69
N GLN A 285 32.08 -11.65 8.80
CA GLN A 285 31.82 -11.45 7.38
C GLN A 285 31.42 -12.75 6.66
N GLN A 286 32.03 -13.88 7.00
CA GLN A 286 31.61 -15.20 6.50
C GLN A 286 30.25 -15.63 7.05
N ARG A 287 29.95 -15.34 8.32
CA ARG A 287 28.60 -15.54 8.89
C ARG A 287 27.55 -14.67 8.21
N MET A 288 27.90 -13.43 7.86
CA MET A 288 27.01 -12.52 7.12
C MET A 288 26.72 -13.05 5.72
N ILE A 289 27.74 -13.49 4.98
CA ILE A 289 27.57 -14.11 3.65
C ILE A 289 26.73 -15.38 3.75
N GLN A 290 26.99 -16.23 4.75
CA GLN A 290 26.21 -17.45 4.97
C GLN A 290 24.76 -17.14 5.36
N ALA A 291 24.52 -16.13 6.18
CA ALA A 291 23.18 -15.69 6.56
C ALA A 291 22.44 -15.08 5.36
N GLU A 292 23.13 -14.34 4.48
CA GLU A 292 22.55 -13.78 3.26
C GLU A 292 22.23 -14.87 2.24
N LEU A 293 23.10 -15.85 2.06
CA LEU A 293 22.84 -17.04 1.24
C LEU A 293 21.70 -17.87 1.80
N THR A 294 21.63 -18.04 3.13
CA THR A 294 20.53 -18.74 3.80
C THR A 294 19.22 -17.95 3.65
N ALA A 295 19.24 -16.62 3.78
CA ALA A 295 18.06 -15.77 3.58
C ALA A 295 17.61 -15.77 2.11
N ALA A 296 18.54 -15.79 1.15
CA ALA A 296 18.26 -15.91 -0.28
C ALA A 296 17.72 -17.31 -0.64
N GLN A 297 18.23 -18.35 0.02
CA GLN A 297 17.73 -19.72 -0.12
C GLN A 297 16.36 -19.90 0.52
N VAL A 298 16.12 -19.31 1.69
CA VAL A 298 14.78 -19.19 2.30
C VAL A 298 13.85 -18.42 1.36
N LYS A 299 14.28 -17.30 0.76
CA LYS A 299 13.47 -16.61 -0.27
C LYS A 299 13.16 -17.48 -1.50
N ARG A 300 14.08 -18.36 -1.92
CA ARG A 300 13.90 -19.29 -3.05
C ARG A 300 13.03 -20.50 -2.72
N GLU A 301 13.18 -21.07 -1.53
CA GLU A 301 12.45 -22.26 -1.07
C GLU A 301 11.05 -21.90 -0.53
N PHE A 302 10.89 -20.68 0.01
CA PHE A 302 9.62 -20.11 0.46
C PHE A 302 9.02 -19.10 -0.53
N ALA A 303 9.39 -19.17 -1.82
CA ALA A 303 8.47 -18.78 -2.88
C ALA A 303 7.19 -19.58 -2.60
N ILE A 304 6.24 -19.00 -1.85
CA ILE A 304 4.95 -19.65 -1.59
C ILE A 304 4.46 -19.89 -3.01
N PRO A 305 4.41 -21.15 -3.50
CA PRO A 305 3.77 -21.36 -4.77
C PRO A 305 2.37 -20.84 -4.52
N LEU A 306 2.04 -19.69 -5.12
CA LEU A 306 0.69 -19.16 -5.08
C LEU A 306 -0.13 -20.29 -5.64
N LYS A 307 -0.74 -21.08 -4.74
CA LYS A 307 -1.43 -22.30 -5.13
C LYS A 307 -2.42 -21.81 -6.16
N PRO A 308 -2.34 -22.29 -7.41
CA PRO A 308 -3.18 -21.75 -8.46
C PRO A 308 -4.61 -21.87 -7.94
N LEU A 309 -5.30 -20.72 -7.82
CA LEU A 309 -6.69 -20.70 -7.41
C LEU A 309 -7.43 -21.66 -8.34
N SER A 310 -7.89 -22.81 -7.82
CA SER A 310 -8.64 -23.73 -8.67
C SER A 310 -9.97 -23.06 -9.02
N ARG A 311 -10.60 -23.48 -10.12
CA ARG A 311 -11.89 -22.93 -10.53
C ARG A 311 -12.93 -22.95 -9.38
N SER A 312 -12.91 -24.01 -8.57
CA SER A 312 -13.76 -24.19 -7.37
C SER A 312 -13.55 -23.17 -6.24
N HIS A 313 -12.44 -22.42 -6.28
CA HIS A 313 -12.10 -21.35 -5.33
C HIS A 313 -12.24 -19.97 -5.96
N SER A 314 -12.90 -19.86 -7.12
CA SER A 314 -13.18 -18.62 -7.82
C SER A 314 -14.21 -17.78 -7.06
N LEU A 315 -14.02 -16.45 -7.03
CA LEU A 315 -15.02 -15.47 -6.54
C LEU A 315 -16.39 -15.65 -7.22
N LEU A 316 -16.42 -16.24 -8.43
CA LEU A 316 -17.65 -16.46 -9.20
C LEU A 316 -18.51 -17.63 -8.70
N ASP A 317 -17.94 -18.61 -8.00
CA ASP A 317 -18.66 -19.83 -7.61
C ASP A 317 -19.69 -19.58 -6.49
N GLY A 318 -19.50 -18.50 -5.71
CA GLY A 318 -20.49 -18.01 -4.74
C GLY A 318 -21.47 -16.98 -5.32
N LEU A 319 -21.20 -16.40 -6.49
CA LEU A 319 -22.03 -15.39 -7.10
C LEU A 319 -23.17 -16.06 -7.86
N LYS A 320 -24.32 -16.20 -7.20
CA LYS A 320 -25.53 -16.73 -7.85
C LYS A 320 -26.04 -15.73 -8.87
N SER A 321 -26.44 -16.24 -10.04
CA SER A 321 -27.24 -15.44 -10.97
C SER A 321 -28.57 -15.07 -10.28
N PRO A 322 -29.11 -13.86 -10.50
CA PRO A 322 -30.41 -13.48 -9.94
C PRO A 322 -31.47 -14.54 -10.26
N PRO A 323 -32.39 -14.88 -9.34
CA PRO A 323 -33.44 -15.86 -9.61
C PRO A 323 -34.21 -15.49 -10.89
N GLY A 324 -34.25 -16.39 -11.88
CA GLY A 324 -34.90 -16.17 -13.18
C GLY A 324 -34.05 -15.49 -14.26
N SER A 325 -32.79 -15.11 -13.97
CA SER A 325 -31.85 -14.57 -14.94
C SER A 325 -31.13 -15.67 -15.71
N ARG A 326 -31.08 -15.57 -17.05
CA ARG A 326 -30.18 -16.37 -17.92
C ARG A 326 -28.78 -15.78 -18.05
N LEU A 327 -28.52 -14.61 -17.47
CA LEU A 327 -27.21 -13.97 -17.51
C LEU A 327 -26.25 -14.67 -16.55
N PRO A 328 -24.97 -14.82 -16.93
CA PRO A 328 -23.95 -15.44 -16.08
C PRO A 328 -23.74 -14.64 -14.78
N ALA A 329 -23.18 -15.31 -13.78
CA ALA A 329 -22.72 -14.70 -12.53
C ALA A 329 -21.86 -13.46 -12.82
N ARG A 330 -22.17 -12.35 -12.14
CA ARG A 330 -21.43 -11.09 -12.27
C ARG A 330 -20.90 -10.67 -10.92
N LEU A 331 -19.80 -9.92 -10.94
CA LEU A 331 -19.30 -9.24 -9.76
C LEU A 331 -20.40 -8.30 -9.21
N PRO A 332 -20.53 -8.19 -7.88
CA PRO A 332 -21.52 -7.33 -7.25
C PRO A 332 -21.28 -5.85 -7.61
N SER A 333 -22.34 -5.04 -7.54
CA SER A 333 -22.21 -3.59 -7.73
C SER A 333 -21.35 -2.96 -6.64
N LEU A 334 -20.68 -1.84 -6.94
CA LEU A 334 -19.90 -1.12 -5.93
C LEU A 334 -20.73 -0.74 -4.70
N SER A 335 -21.99 -0.31 -4.89
CA SER A 335 -22.91 0.03 -3.79
C SER A 335 -23.32 -1.17 -2.93
N SER A 336 -23.15 -2.39 -3.41
CA SER A 336 -23.40 -3.62 -2.64
C SER A 336 -22.15 -4.19 -1.98
N LEU A 337 -20.97 -3.62 -2.24
CA LEU A 337 -19.75 -4.02 -1.56
C LEU A 337 -19.72 -3.43 -0.15
N THR A 338 -19.34 -4.25 0.83
CA THR A 338 -18.91 -3.74 2.12
C THR A 338 -17.62 -2.96 1.94
N SER A 339 -17.59 -1.72 2.41
CA SER A 339 -16.37 -0.91 2.48
C SER A 339 -15.84 -0.81 3.90
N PHE A 340 -14.51 -0.86 4.03
CA PHE A 340 -13.80 -0.67 5.29
C PHE A 340 -12.99 0.63 5.27
N ASP A 341 -13.00 1.37 6.36
CA ASP A 341 -12.18 2.57 6.52
C ASP A 341 -10.70 2.23 6.79
N LEU A 342 -9.87 3.26 7.02
CA LEU A 342 -8.44 3.09 7.31
C LEU A 342 -8.15 2.27 8.57
N TRP A 343 -9.09 2.17 9.51
CA TRP A 343 -8.93 1.39 10.75
C TRP A 343 -9.52 -0.02 10.62
N ALA A 344 -9.98 -0.40 9.43
CA ALA A 344 -10.68 -1.64 9.13
C ALA A 344 -12.08 -1.74 9.78
N GLU A 345 -12.71 -0.59 10.05
CA GLU A 345 -14.10 -0.55 10.50
C GLU A 345 -15.05 -0.46 9.29
N PRO A 346 -16.20 -1.15 9.29
CA PRO A 346 -17.20 -1.01 8.24
C PRO A 346 -17.72 0.44 8.15
N ALA A 347 -17.79 0.98 6.94
CA ALA A 347 -18.32 2.32 6.67
C ALA A 347 -18.93 2.37 5.27
N SER A 348 -20.00 3.14 5.05
CA SER A 348 -20.52 3.37 3.70
C SER A 348 -19.62 4.32 2.92
N LEU A 349 -19.63 4.24 1.58
CA LEU A 349 -18.89 5.17 0.72
C LEU A 349 -19.27 6.64 0.99
N ASP A 350 -20.54 6.91 1.26
CA ASP A 350 -21.00 8.27 1.61
C ASP A 350 -20.36 8.76 2.91
N ILE A 351 -20.28 7.92 3.95
CA ILE A 351 -19.63 8.27 5.21
C ILE A 351 -18.14 8.54 4.98
N LEU A 352 -17.46 7.71 4.17
CA LEU A 352 -16.05 7.90 3.85
C LEU A 352 -15.81 9.21 3.10
N HIS A 353 -16.66 9.51 2.12
CA HIS A 353 -16.63 10.76 1.36
C HIS A 353 -16.87 11.99 2.25
N HIS A 354 -17.90 11.95 3.11
CA HIS A 354 -18.17 13.04 4.05
C HIS A 354 -17.02 13.27 5.04
N ARG A 355 -16.45 12.20 5.62
CA ARG A 355 -15.29 12.30 6.52
C ARG A 355 -14.09 12.94 5.81
N GLY A 356 -13.79 12.48 4.59
CA GLY A 356 -12.72 13.04 3.77
C GLY A 356 -12.92 14.52 3.45
N PHE A 357 -14.14 14.89 3.05
CA PHE A 357 -14.52 16.27 2.77
C PHE A 357 -14.31 17.19 3.98
N PHE A 358 -14.84 16.81 5.16
CA PHE A 358 -14.67 17.61 6.38
C PHE A 358 -13.21 17.65 6.88
N ALA A 359 -12.44 16.58 6.68
CA ALA A 359 -11.02 16.58 6.97
C ALA A 359 -10.24 17.51 6.04
N SER A 360 -10.60 17.56 4.75
CA SER A 360 -9.99 18.48 3.79
C SER A 360 -10.20 19.93 4.22
N LEU A 361 -11.43 20.29 4.60
CA LEU A 361 -11.77 21.61 5.14
C LEU A 361 -11.05 21.94 6.45
N SER A 362 -10.89 20.98 7.35
CA SER A 362 -10.33 21.22 8.69
C SER A 362 -8.82 21.04 8.79
N SER A 363 -8.17 20.41 7.81
CA SER A 363 -6.72 20.14 7.82
C SER A 363 -5.84 21.39 7.68
N GLY A 364 -6.43 22.55 7.40
CA GLY A 364 -5.72 23.79 7.09
C GLY A 364 -4.97 23.74 5.74
N ILE A 365 -5.01 22.61 5.02
CA ILE A 365 -4.37 22.50 3.69
C ILE A 365 -5.03 23.45 2.67
N CYS A 366 -6.28 23.82 2.92
CA CYS A 366 -7.09 24.72 2.09
C CYS A 366 -7.09 26.19 2.57
N ASP A 367 -6.58 26.50 3.76
CA ASP A 367 -6.44 27.90 4.21
C ASP A 367 -5.58 28.75 3.27
N PRO A 368 -4.46 28.21 2.71
CA PRO A 368 -3.65 28.93 1.75
C PRO A 368 -4.39 29.20 0.44
N PHE A 369 -5.25 28.28 0.02
CA PHE A 369 -6.05 28.44 -1.18
C PHE A 369 -7.00 29.63 -1.05
N GLU A 370 -7.71 29.70 0.07
CA GLU A 370 -8.59 30.81 0.41
C GLU A 370 -7.84 32.14 0.49
N HIS A 371 -6.66 32.16 1.10
CA HIS A 371 -5.84 33.38 1.19
C HIS A 371 -5.34 33.84 -0.19
N LEU A 372 -4.84 32.91 -1.02
CA LEU A 372 -4.35 33.20 -2.36
C LEU A 372 -5.48 33.62 -3.32
N LEU A 373 -6.65 32.97 -3.24
CA LEU A 373 -7.86 33.38 -3.96
C LEU A 373 -8.28 34.81 -3.61
N ARG A 374 -8.26 35.17 -2.32
CA ARG A 374 -8.60 36.53 -1.86
C ARG A 374 -7.58 37.56 -2.35
N ALA A 375 -6.29 37.25 -2.30
CA ALA A 375 -5.23 38.12 -2.81
C ALA A 375 -5.34 38.34 -4.33
N HIS A 376 -5.71 37.30 -5.10
CA HIS A 376 -5.91 37.43 -6.55
C HIS A 376 -7.16 38.23 -6.94
N ARG A 377 -8.19 38.23 -6.08
CA ARG A 377 -9.45 38.98 -6.29
C ARG A 377 -9.42 40.41 -5.75
N ALA A 378 -8.37 40.82 -5.06
CA ALA A 378 -8.23 42.18 -4.56
C ALA A 378 -7.99 43.17 -5.74
N PRO A 379 -8.67 44.32 -5.79
CA PRO A 379 -8.39 45.33 -6.80
C PRO A 379 -6.95 45.83 -6.67
N PRO A 380 -6.26 46.15 -7.78
CA PRO A 380 -4.86 46.57 -7.72
C PRO A 380 -4.73 47.86 -6.90
N SER A 381 -4.09 47.77 -5.73
CA SER A 381 -3.75 48.94 -4.94
C SER A 381 -2.59 49.68 -5.61
N THR A 382 -2.75 50.98 -5.83
CA THR A 382 -1.74 51.90 -6.36
C THR A 382 -0.59 52.12 -5.38
N THR A 383 0.27 51.13 -5.16
CA THR A 383 1.61 51.29 -4.60
C THR A 383 2.43 50.02 -4.89
N VAL A 384 3.33 50.13 -5.87
CA VAL A 384 4.30 49.07 -6.19
C VAL A 384 5.44 49.11 -5.17
N SER A 385 5.66 48.00 -4.45
CA SER A 385 7.00 47.58 -4.09
C SER A 385 7.17 46.10 -4.44
N SER A 386 8.27 45.83 -5.14
CA SER A 386 8.62 44.58 -5.80
C SER A 386 9.02 43.48 -4.83
N SER A 387 8.36 42.32 -4.89
CA SER A 387 8.93 40.96 -4.72
C SER A 387 7.89 39.84 -4.48
N SER A 388 6.60 40.01 -4.80
CA SER A 388 5.67 38.87 -4.74
C SER A 388 5.87 37.95 -5.96
N SER A 389 6.66 36.90 -5.79
CA SER A 389 6.61 35.75 -6.70
C SER A 389 5.19 35.18 -6.68
N SER A 390 4.40 35.48 -7.71
CA SER A 390 3.10 34.85 -7.90
C SER A 390 3.33 33.34 -7.92
N PRO A 391 2.63 32.54 -7.10
CA PRO A 391 2.76 31.10 -7.19
C PRO A 391 2.37 30.68 -8.62
N PRO A 392 3.11 29.75 -9.25
CA PRO A 392 2.79 29.32 -10.62
C PRO A 392 1.35 28.83 -10.67
N SER A 393 0.60 29.23 -11.71
CA SER A 393 -0.85 28.92 -11.92
C SER A 393 -1.19 27.47 -11.61
N ASP A 394 -0.31 26.55 -12.01
CA ASP A 394 -0.42 25.11 -11.83
C ASP A 394 -0.50 24.68 -10.34
N ARG A 395 0.21 25.37 -9.43
CA ARG A 395 0.12 25.09 -7.98
C ARG A 395 -1.19 25.57 -7.36
N LEU A 396 -1.75 26.67 -7.87
CA LEU A 396 -3.04 27.20 -7.41
C LEU A 396 -4.19 26.35 -7.92
N GLU A 397 -4.14 25.93 -9.18
CA GLU A 397 -5.10 25.01 -9.78
C GLU A 397 -5.06 23.65 -9.08
N LEU A 398 -3.88 23.14 -8.77
CA LEU A 398 -3.71 21.92 -7.98
C LEU A 398 -4.31 22.06 -6.58
N LEU A 399 -4.03 23.15 -5.89
CA LEU A 399 -4.60 23.38 -4.56
C LEU A 399 -6.12 23.53 -4.63
N ALA A 400 -6.64 24.17 -5.67
CA ALA A 400 -8.07 24.22 -5.96
C ALA A 400 -8.67 22.83 -6.18
N ASP A 401 -7.98 21.94 -6.90
CA ASP A 401 -8.44 20.57 -7.15
C ASP A 401 -8.38 19.68 -5.91
N ILE A 402 -7.46 19.96 -4.98
CA ILE A 402 -7.39 19.31 -3.67
C ILE A 402 -8.54 19.79 -2.78
N CYS A 403 -8.88 21.08 -2.85
CA CYS A 403 -9.87 21.73 -1.98
C CYS A 403 -11.31 21.71 -2.50
N ARG A 404 -11.51 21.57 -3.81
CA ARG A 404 -12.80 21.26 -4.45
C ARG A 404 -13.06 19.76 -4.38
#